data_AF-A0A336NAB2-F1
#
_entry.id   AF-A0A336NAB2-F1
#
_cell.length_a   1.000
_cell.length_b   1.000
_cell.length_c   1.000
_cell.angle_alpha   90.00
_cell.angle_beta   90.00
_cell.angle_gamma   90.00
#
_symmetry.space_group_name_H-M   'P 1'
#
loop_
_entity.id
_entity.type
_entity.pdbx_description
1 polymer ?
#
loop_
_entity_poly.entity_id
_entity_poly.type
_entity_poly.pdbx_seq_one_letter_code
_entity_poly.pdbx_strand_id
1 'polypeptide(L)'
;MSPANADTPKNHFQHTQIYGITVDDSWEGEEKTVQIIEAIKAMKAKPTVRIVMSKDVSPKEYQSLFQQIHDVAYIMATPVDSYDMKKYSKAGYLKRFQESYAALADYVDIWEIGNEVNGDWLGNDALVAAKIYDAYKFIQSKQAESALTSYYFAPEKQKGTMEEWLKRYIPQDMKENLNYVLVSYYEDDNDGYQPNWQEIFEGLTKYSLTQG
;
A
#
# COMPACT_ATOMS: atom_id res chain seq x y z
N MET A 1 34.72 -8.45 -6.32
CA MET A 1 34.22 -7.33 -5.52
C MET A 1 32.86 -7.75 -5.00
N SER A 2 32.76 -8.03 -3.71
CA SER A 2 31.48 -8.32 -3.07
C SER A 2 30.63 -7.05 -3.08
N PRO A 3 29.32 -7.10 -3.33
CA PRO A 3 28.48 -5.93 -3.17
C PRO A 3 28.59 -5.48 -1.72
N ALA A 4 28.87 -4.19 -1.55
CA ALA A 4 28.86 -3.53 -0.25
C ALA A 4 27.51 -3.81 0.43
N ASN A 5 27.58 -4.09 1.73
CA ASN A 5 26.43 -4.26 2.59
C ASN A 5 25.41 -3.15 2.30
N ALA A 6 24.21 -3.54 1.85
CA ALA A 6 23.05 -2.70 1.95
C ALA A 6 22.88 -2.39 3.44
N ASP A 7 23.29 -1.18 3.83
CA ASP A 7 23.10 -0.71 5.19
C ASP A 7 21.60 -0.83 5.50
N THR A 8 21.35 -1.67 6.47
CA THR A 8 20.07 -2.20 6.86
C THR A 8 19.12 -1.07 7.27
N PRO A 9 17.94 -0.86 6.63
CA PRO A 9 16.91 -0.05 7.26
C PRO A 9 16.09 -0.99 8.13
N LYS A 10 16.46 -1.20 9.40
CA LYS A 10 15.65 -2.05 10.31
C LYS A 10 15.34 -1.50 11.68
N ASN A 11 15.68 -0.26 11.99
CA ASN A 11 15.15 0.47 13.16
C ASN A 11 15.39 1.95 12.90
N HIS A 12 14.43 2.82 13.23
CA HIS A 12 14.42 4.29 13.06
C HIS A 12 13.58 4.90 11.92
N PHE A 13 12.62 4.16 11.33
CA PHE A 13 11.53 4.80 10.58
C PHE A 13 10.48 5.34 11.55
N GLN A 14 10.74 6.51 12.17
CA GLN A 14 9.71 7.26 12.89
C GLN A 14 9.12 8.32 11.96
N HIS A 15 8.13 7.92 11.17
CA HIS A 15 7.33 8.91 10.43
C HIS A 15 6.41 9.64 11.41
N THR A 16 6.82 10.82 11.84
CA THR A 16 5.85 11.80 12.38
C THR A 16 4.98 12.37 11.25
N GLN A 17 5.48 12.33 10.00
CA GLN A 17 4.77 12.70 8.78
C GLN A 17 5.35 11.93 7.57
N ILE A 18 4.49 11.48 6.66
CA ILE A 18 4.86 10.96 5.33
C ILE A 18 4.41 11.99 4.28
N TYR A 19 5.29 12.33 3.35
CA TYR A 19 4.95 13.06 2.13
C TYR A 19 4.95 12.07 0.98
N GLY A 20 3.78 11.79 0.41
CA GLY A 20 3.59 10.75 -0.60
C GLY A 20 3.40 11.32 -2.00
N ILE A 21 3.94 10.65 -3.01
CA ILE A 21 3.46 10.75 -4.39
C ILE A 21 3.20 9.35 -4.94
N THR A 22 2.22 9.22 -5.83
CA THR A 22 1.97 7.95 -6.52
C THR A 22 2.63 7.99 -7.90
N VAL A 23 3.38 6.93 -8.21
CA VAL A 23 3.85 6.64 -9.56
C VAL A 23 3.13 5.35 -9.98
N ASP A 24 2.33 5.44 -11.02
CA ASP A 24 1.64 4.29 -11.61
C ASP A 24 2.29 3.93 -12.95
N ASP A 25 2.34 2.63 -13.22
CA ASP A 25 2.83 2.02 -14.46
C ASP A 25 1.79 2.10 -15.59
N SER A 26 0.66 2.78 -15.38
CA SER A 26 -0.28 3.19 -16.44
C SER A 26 0.32 4.18 -17.43
N TRP A 27 1.61 4.48 -17.32
CA TRP A 27 2.39 5.19 -18.32
C TRP A 27 2.41 4.41 -19.63
N GLU A 28 1.57 4.82 -20.57
CA GLU A 28 1.66 4.50 -21.99
C GLU A 28 2.94 5.09 -22.64
N GLY A 29 4.07 5.08 -21.92
CA GLY A 29 5.38 5.52 -22.41
C GLY A 29 5.50 7.01 -22.70
N GLU A 30 4.54 7.84 -22.28
CA GLU A 30 4.56 9.27 -22.62
C GLU A 30 5.68 10.03 -21.93
N GLU A 31 6.09 9.64 -20.72
CA GLU A 31 7.30 10.19 -20.16
C GLU A 31 8.35 9.18 -19.71
N LYS A 32 9.52 9.72 -19.40
CA LYS A 32 10.71 8.91 -19.08
C LYS A 32 10.90 8.84 -17.58
N THR A 33 11.31 7.68 -17.08
CA THR A 33 11.72 7.48 -15.68
C THR A 33 12.69 8.57 -15.19
N VAL A 34 13.56 9.07 -16.07
CA VAL A 34 14.48 10.18 -15.78
C VAL A 34 13.74 11.45 -15.33
N GLN A 35 12.64 11.82 -15.98
CA GLN A 35 11.85 13.02 -15.62
C GLN A 35 11.18 12.85 -14.26
N ILE A 36 10.64 11.65 -13.97
CA ILE A 36 10.09 11.32 -12.64
C ILE A 36 11.17 11.50 -11.57
N ILE A 37 12.36 10.95 -11.79
CA ILE A 37 13.50 11.05 -10.86
C ILE A 37 13.93 12.50 -10.66
N GLU A 38 14.01 13.29 -11.72
CA GLU A 38 14.34 14.73 -11.64
C GLU A 38 13.29 15.50 -10.84
N ALA A 39 12.01 15.22 -11.04
CA ALA A 39 10.92 15.83 -10.27
C ALA A 39 10.98 15.47 -8.78
N ILE A 40 11.26 14.20 -8.46
CA ILE A 40 11.44 13.73 -7.07
C ILE A 40 12.63 14.46 -6.41
N LYS A 41 13.77 14.55 -7.10
CA LYS A 41 14.97 15.24 -6.60
C LYS A 41 14.74 16.73 -6.33
N ALA A 42 13.80 17.36 -7.04
CA ALA A 42 13.46 18.77 -6.87
C ALA A 42 12.56 19.04 -5.65
N MET A 43 12.02 18.00 -5.00
CA MET A 43 11.17 18.16 -3.82
C MET A 43 11.96 18.63 -2.60
N LYS A 44 11.33 19.47 -1.77
CA LYS A 44 11.96 20.03 -0.56
C LYS A 44 12.27 18.99 0.52
N ALA A 45 11.54 17.89 0.53
CA ALA A 45 11.72 16.78 1.46
C ALA A 45 11.77 15.48 0.66
N LYS A 46 12.53 14.48 1.16
CA LYS A 46 12.58 13.14 0.57
C LYS A 46 11.17 12.51 0.67
N PRO A 47 10.47 12.28 -0.44
CA PRO A 47 9.11 11.75 -0.40
C PRO A 47 9.13 10.21 -0.26
N THR A 48 7.97 9.64 0.04
CA THR A 48 7.66 8.24 -0.18
C THR A 48 6.91 8.11 -1.51
N VAL A 49 7.48 7.34 -2.44
CA VAL A 49 6.83 7.04 -3.72
C VAL A 49 6.03 5.76 -3.56
N ARG A 50 4.71 5.87 -3.71
CA ARG A 50 3.81 4.73 -3.84
C ARG A 50 3.87 4.22 -5.27
N ILE A 51 4.36 2.99 -5.47
CA ILE A 51 4.45 2.37 -6.80
C ILE A 51 3.36 1.32 -6.94
N VAL A 52 2.40 1.58 -7.83
CA VAL A 52 1.34 0.64 -8.19
C VAL A 52 1.84 -0.27 -9.31
N MET A 53 1.84 -1.57 -9.06
CA MET A 53 2.39 -2.55 -10.00
C MET A 53 1.28 -3.18 -10.83
N SER A 54 1.42 -3.10 -12.16
CA SER A 54 0.55 -3.77 -13.11
C SER A 54 0.52 -5.28 -12.89
N LYS A 55 -0.67 -5.87 -12.99
CA LYS A 55 -0.85 -7.33 -12.97
C LYS A 55 -0.06 -8.04 -14.06
N ASP A 56 0.11 -7.39 -15.21
CA ASP A 56 0.64 -8.00 -16.44
C ASP A 56 2.17 -7.94 -16.52
N VAL A 57 2.81 -7.13 -15.65
CA VAL A 57 4.27 -7.01 -15.56
C VAL A 57 4.79 -7.83 -14.39
N SER A 58 5.85 -8.61 -14.57
CA SER A 58 6.41 -9.40 -13.48
C SER A 58 7.14 -8.50 -12.46
N PRO A 59 7.18 -8.84 -11.16
CA PRO A 59 7.85 -8.00 -10.17
C PRO A 59 9.33 -7.76 -10.46
N LYS A 60 10.00 -8.71 -11.12
CA LYS A 60 11.40 -8.60 -11.50
C LYS A 60 11.67 -7.48 -12.51
N GLU A 61 10.72 -7.20 -13.40
CA GLU A 61 10.88 -6.14 -14.41
C GLU A 61 10.89 -4.74 -13.77
N TYR A 62 10.29 -4.58 -12.59
CA TYR A 62 10.32 -3.34 -11.83
C TYR A 62 11.65 -3.07 -11.12
N GLN A 63 12.58 -4.03 -11.07
CA GLN A 63 13.79 -3.92 -10.24
C GLN A 63 14.61 -2.66 -10.56
N SER A 64 14.78 -2.33 -11.85
CA SER A 64 15.50 -1.13 -12.27
C SER A 64 14.80 0.16 -11.84
N LEU A 65 13.46 0.19 -11.92
CA LEU A 65 12.66 1.34 -11.49
C LEU A 65 12.78 1.54 -9.97
N PHE A 66 12.57 0.48 -9.20
CA PHE A 66 12.63 0.51 -7.74
C PHE A 66 14.02 0.92 -7.25
N GLN A 67 15.09 0.38 -7.85
CA GLN A 67 16.45 0.77 -7.52
C GLN A 67 16.67 2.28 -7.73
N GLN A 68 16.31 2.81 -8.92
CA GLN A 68 16.53 4.22 -9.22
C GLN A 68 15.68 5.17 -8.39
N ILE A 69 14.45 4.79 -8.04
CA ILE A 69 13.58 5.59 -7.18
C ILE A 69 14.08 5.56 -5.73
N HIS A 70 14.52 4.41 -5.23
CA HIS A 70 14.98 4.26 -3.84
C HIS A 70 16.25 5.09 -3.55
N ASP A 71 17.06 5.38 -4.57
CA ASP A 71 18.20 6.31 -4.46
C ASP A 71 17.77 7.74 -4.07
N VAL A 72 16.52 8.14 -4.34
CA VAL A 72 16.03 9.52 -4.19
C VAL A 72 14.76 9.66 -3.36
N ALA A 73 14.07 8.57 -3.06
CA ALA A 73 12.83 8.51 -2.31
C ALA A 73 12.77 7.26 -1.43
N TYR A 74 11.82 7.21 -0.52
CA TYR A 74 11.37 5.95 0.07
C TYR A 74 10.34 5.30 -0.85
N ILE A 75 10.10 4.00 -0.71
CA ILE A 75 9.15 3.28 -1.56
C ILE A 75 8.08 2.57 -0.73
N MET A 76 6.83 2.85 -1.07
CA MET A 76 5.70 1.99 -0.73
C MET A 76 5.31 1.16 -1.96
N ALA A 77 5.60 -0.14 -1.92
CA ALA A 77 5.23 -1.06 -2.99
C ALA A 77 3.76 -1.43 -2.88
N THR A 78 3.03 -1.36 -3.99
CA THR A 78 1.66 -1.89 -4.12
C THR A 78 1.66 -3.03 -5.15
N PRO A 79 1.92 -4.28 -4.72
CA PRO A 79 2.04 -5.41 -5.64
C PRO A 79 0.76 -5.76 -6.43
N VAL A 80 -0.41 -5.37 -5.91
CA VAL A 80 -1.71 -5.65 -6.51
C VAL A 80 -2.60 -4.41 -6.40
N ASP A 81 -2.96 -3.85 -7.54
CA ASP A 81 -3.97 -2.81 -7.65
C ASP A 81 -5.38 -3.33 -7.28
N SER A 82 -6.24 -2.46 -6.73
CA SER A 82 -7.58 -2.82 -6.29
C SER A 82 -8.47 -3.27 -7.46
N TYR A 83 -8.29 -2.66 -8.64
CA TYR A 83 -8.98 -3.00 -9.89
C TYR A 83 -8.67 -4.43 -10.36
N ASP A 84 -7.44 -4.88 -10.14
CA ASP A 84 -6.96 -6.21 -10.52
C ASP A 84 -7.18 -7.27 -9.43
N MET A 85 -7.50 -6.88 -8.19
CA MET A 85 -7.59 -7.80 -7.05
C MET A 85 -8.57 -8.96 -7.29
N LYS A 86 -9.70 -8.71 -7.97
CA LYS A 86 -10.68 -9.75 -8.35
C LYS A 86 -10.12 -10.79 -9.31
N LYS A 87 -9.09 -10.44 -10.09
CA LYS A 87 -8.42 -11.32 -11.06
C LYS A 87 -7.39 -12.25 -10.42
N TYR A 88 -7.15 -12.15 -9.11
CA TYR A 88 -6.27 -13.05 -8.37
C TYR A 88 -7.09 -14.09 -7.60
N SER A 89 -6.66 -15.35 -7.65
CA SER A 89 -7.05 -16.33 -6.63
C SER A 89 -6.36 -15.99 -5.30
N LYS A 90 -6.78 -16.61 -4.19
CA LYS A 90 -6.10 -16.43 -2.89
C LYS A 90 -4.61 -16.78 -2.97
N ALA A 91 -4.31 -17.96 -3.52
CA ALA A 91 -2.94 -18.42 -3.73
C ALA A 91 -2.16 -17.54 -4.72
N GLY A 92 -2.82 -17.05 -5.78
CA GLY A 92 -2.20 -16.14 -6.75
C GLY A 92 -1.83 -14.79 -6.14
N TYR A 93 -2.67 -14.26 -5.24
CA TYR A 93 -2.40 -13.03 -4.50
C TYR A 93 -1.16 -13.20 -3.61
N LEU A 94 -1.13 -14.26 -2.79
CA LEU A 94 0.04 -14.55 -1.96
C LEU A 94 1.31 -14.76 -2.79
N LYS A 95 1.22 -15.50 -3.90
CA LYS A 95 2.35 -15.72 -4.82
C LYS A 95 2.88 -14.40 -5.38
N ARG A 96 2.01 -13.46 -5.75
CA ARG A 96 2.41 -12.13 -6.22
C ARG A 96 3.23 -11.38 -5.17
N PHE A 97 2.83 -11.43 -3.89
CA PHE A 97 3.61 -10.84 -2.80
C PHE A 97 4.95 -11.53 -2.59
N GLN A 98 4.98 -12.87 -2.66
CA GLN A 98 6.23 -13.64 -2.53
C GLN A 98 7.23 -13.31 -3.64
N GLU A 99 6.76 -13.23 -4.89
CA GLU A 99 7.58 -12.85 -6.05
C GLU A 99 8.05 -11.40 -5.97
N SER A 100 7.19 -10.50 -5.50
CA SER A 100 7.56 -9.09 -5.31
C SER A 100 8.60 -8.92 -4.23
N TYR A 101 8.42 -9.55 -3.08
CA TYR A 101 9.42 -9.52 -2.00
C TYR A 101 10.76 -10.09 -2.46
N ALA A 102 10.75 -11.23 -3.16
CA ALA A 102 11.98 -11.86 -3.64
C ALA A 102 12.77 -10.98 -4.64
N ALA A 103 12.08 -10.16 -5.43
CA ALA A 103 12.71 -9.30 -6.43
C ALA A 103 13.04 -7.89 -5.93
N LEU A 104 12.27 -7.34 -4.99
CA LEU A 104 12.23 -5.91 -4.71
C LEU A 104 12.51 -5.54 -3.25
N ALA A 105 12.62 -6.50 -2.32
CA ALA A 105 12.72 -6.19 -0.89
C ALA A 105 13.91 -5.29 -0.49
N ASP A 106 15.00 -5.29 -1.25
CA ASP A 106 16.15 -4.42 -1.00
C ASP A 106 15.86 -2.92 -1.26
N TYR A 107 14.73 -2.61 -1.89
CA TYR A 107 14.34 -1.25 -2.30
C TYR A 107 13.00 -0.81 -1.72
N VAL A 108 12.33 -1.64 -0.91
CA VAL A 108 10.97 -1.38 -0.42
C VAL A 108 10.99 -1.10 1.07
N ASP A 109 10.52 0.08 1.44
CA ASP A 109 10.37 0.50 2.84
C ASP A 109 9.02 0.04 3.41
N ILE A 110 7.94 0.11 2.63
CA ILE A 110 6.57 -0.22 3.06
C ILE A 110 5.88 -1.13 2.03
N TRP A 111 5.25 -2.21 2.49
CA TRP A 111 4.42 -3.08 1.65
C TRP A 111 2.93 -2.76 1.82
N GLU A 112 2.29 -2.21 0.79
CA GLU A 112 0.84 -2.08 0.76
C GLU A 112 0.21 -3.45 0.47
N ILE A 113 -0.31 -4.09 1.52
CA ILE A 113 -0.81 -5.47 1.48
C ILE A 113 -2.27 -5.58 0.99
N GLY A 114 -2.94 -4.45 0.84
CA GLY A 114 -4.28 -4.33 0.27
C GLY A 114 -4.58 -2.88 -0.09
N ASN A 115 -4.99 -2.67 -1.34
CA ASN A 115 -5.40 -1.37 -1.88
C ASN A 115 -6.94 -1.29 -1.90
N GLU A 116 -7.50 -0.18 -1.39
CA GLU A 116 -8.93 0.18 -1.42
C GLU A 116 -9.87 -0.98 -1.06
N VAL A 117 -9.56 -1.60 0.08
CA VAL A 117 -10.01 -2.96 0.40
C VAL A 117 -11.51 -3.13 0.64
N ASN A 118 -12.24 -2.03 0.87
CA ASN A 118 -13.70 -2.00 1.02
C ASN A 118 -14.43 -1.59 -0.27
N GLY A 119 -13.75 -1.56 -1.42
CA GLY A 119 -14.39 -1.26 -2.70
C GLY A 119 -15.32 -2.38 -3.18
N ASP A 120 -16.53 -2.01 -3.58
CA ASP A 120 -17.55 -2.95 -4.08
C ASP A 120 -17.09 -3.74 -5.33
N TRP A 121 -16.10 -3.24 -6.08
CA TRP A 121 -15.56 -3.89 -7.27
C TRP A 121 -14.63 -5.07 -6.99
N LEU A 122 -14.19 -5.25 -5.74
CA LEU A 122 -13.25 -6.31 -5.36
C LEU A 122 -13.93 -7.68 -5.27
N GLY A 123 -15.27 -7.72 -5.16
CA GLY A 123 -16.07 -8.93 -5.14
C GLY A 123 -16.43 -9.37 -3.71
N ASN A 124 -16.09 -10.60 -3.34
CA ASN A 124 -16.46 -11.15 -2.03
C ASN A 124 -15.51 -10.66 -0.92
N ASP A 125 -16.03 -9.87 0.03
CA ASP A 125 -15.25 -9.28 1.12
C ASP A 125 -14.46 -10.29 1.96
N ALA A 126 -15.05 -11.44 2.28
CA ALA A 126 -14.35 -12.46 3.08
C ALA A 126 -13.16 -13.04 2.32
N LEU A 127 -13.27 -13.21 1.00
CA LEU A 127 -12.16 -13.65 0.15
C LEU A 127 -11.09 -12.56 0.00
N VAL A 128 -11.50 -11.29 -0.12
CA VAL A 128 -10.59 -10.12 -0.14
C VAL A 128 -9.79 -10.07 1.16
N ALA A 129 -10.46 -10.12 2.30
CA ALA A 129 -9.85 -10.14 3.62
C ALA A 129 -8.87 -11.32 3.78
N ALA A 130 -9.26 -12.51 3.31
CA ALA A 130 -8.40 -13.69 3.41
C ALA A 130 -7.15 -13.61 2.51
N LYS A 131 -7.23 -12.95 1.34
CA LYS A 131 -6.06 -12.64 0.49
C LYS A 131 -5.09 -11.71 1.20
N ILE A 132 -5.62 -10.60 1.72
CA ILE A 132 -4.86 -9.56 2.42
C ILE A 132 -4.19 -10.16 3.66
N TYR A 133 -4.90 -10.98 4.43
CA TYR A 133 -4.35 -11.60 5.63
C TYR A 133 -3.20 -12.57 5.31
N ASP A 134 -3.30 -13.38 4.24
CA ASP A 134 -2.18 -14.23 3.80
C ASP A 134 -0.94 -13.39 3.41
N ALA A 135 -1.14 -12.29 2.68
CA ALA A 135 -0.07 -11.36 2.33
C ALA A 135 0.55 -10.69 3.56
N TYR A 136 -0.29 -10.23 4.50
CA TYR A 136 0.12 -9.69 5.80
C TYR A 136 1.00 -10.68 6.56
N LYS A 137 0.56 -11.92 6.78
CA LYS A 137 1.34 -12.93 7.51
C LYS A 137 2.69 -13.19 6.83
N PHE A 138 2.72 -13.19 5.51
CA PHE A 138 3.97 -13.32 4.77
C PHE A 138 4.91 -12.13 5.03
N ILE A 139 4.46 -10.90 4.84
CA ILE A 139 5.28 -9.69 5.08
C ILE A 139 5.71 -9.58 6.55
N GLN A 140 4.80 -9.85 7.49
CA GLN A 140 5.10 -9.91 8.92
C GLN A 140 6.19 -10.95 9.23
N SER A 141 6.16 -12.13 8.61
CA SER A 141 7.19 -13.16 8.79
C SER A 141 8.59 -12.73 8.34
N LYS A 142 8.68 -11.69 7.51
CA LYS A 142 9.92 -11.07 7.05
C LYS A 142 10.38 -9.90 7.92
N GLN A 143 9.59 -9.53 8.93
CA GLN A 143 9.80 -8.35 9.77
C GLN A 143 9.90 -7.07 8.92
N ALA A 144 9.08 -6.99 7.87
CA ALA A 144 8.98 -5.82 7.00
C ALA A 144 7.72 -5.01 7.32
N GLU A 145 7.75 -3.71 7.05
CA GLU A 145 6.61 -2.84 7.35
C GLU A 145 5.46 -3.07 6.37
N SER A 146 4.23 -3.00 6.89
CA SER A 146 3.01 -3.21 6.10
C SER A 146 2.00 -2.09 6.28
N ALA A 147 1.35 -1.73 5.17
CA ALA A 147 0.27 -0.77 5.10
C ALA A 147 -1.01 -1.42 4.55
N LEU A 148 -2.16 -1.08 5.13
CA LEU A 148 -3.47 -1.42 4.60
C LEU A 148 -4.17 -0.13 4.18
N THR A 149 -4.56 -0.03 2.91
CA THR A 149 -5.25 1.15 2.38
C THR A 149 -6.72 0.83 2.18
N SER A 150 -7.59 1.57 2.86
CA SER A 150 -9.03 1.54 2.65
C SER A 150 -9.49 2.76 1.85
N TYR A 151 -10.71 2.74 1.34
CA TYR A 151 -11.27 3.81 0.51
C TYR A 151 -12.41 4.52 1.25
N TYR A 152 -12.35 5.84 1.36
CA TYR A 152 -13.43 6.64 1.96
C TYR A 152 -14.45 7.10 0.91
N PHE A 153 -15.70 6.69 1.11
CA PHE A 153 -16.86 7.24 0.42
C PHE A 153 -17.67 8.12 1.36
N ALA A 154 -18.24 9.19 0.81
CA ALA A 154 -19.23 10.03 1.44
C ALA A 154 -20.41 9.16 1.90
N PRO A 155 -21.15 9.60 2.93
CA PRO A 155 -22.35 8.90 3.39
C PRO A 155 -23.26 8.52 2.21
N GLU A 156 -23.82 7.31 2.27
CA GLU A 156 -24.76 6.75 1.27
C GLU A 156 -24.17 6.43 -0.12
N LYS A 157 -22.89 6.74 -0.40
CA LYS A 157 -22.23 6.38 -1.67
C LYS A 157 -21.66 4.95 -1.73
N GLN A 158 -21.74 4.20 -0.64
CA GLN A 158 -21.29 2.80 -0.56
C GLN A 158 -22.25 1.93 0.27
N LYS A 159 -22.21 0.62 0.06
CA LYS A 159 -23.10 -0.34 0.76
C LYS A 159 -22.80 -0.48 2.26
N GLY A 160 -21.57 -0.21 2.67
CA GLY A 160 -21.13 -0.26 4.07
C GLY A 160 -19.88 0.59 4.23
N THR A 161 -19.67 1.13 5.43
CA THR A 161 -18.55 2.04 5.67
C THR A 161 -17.19 1.32 5.66
N MET A 162 -16.14 2.07 5.38
CA MET A 162 -14.75 1.62 5.52
C MET A 162 -14.50 1.05 6.93
N GLU A 163 -14.98 1.74 7.96
CA GLU A 163 -14.85 1.37 9.37
C GLU A 163 -15.57 0.05 9.68
N GLU A 164 -16.79 -0.13 9.17
CA GLU A 164 -17.53 -1.39 9.32
C GLU A 164 -16.81 -2.56 8.64
N TRP A 165 -16.28 -2.34 7.43
CA TRP A 165 -15.52 -3.35 6.71
C TRP A 165 -14.26 -3.74 7.49
N LEU A 166 -13.44 -2.76 7.90
CA LEU A 166 -12.21 -2.98 8.66
C LEU A 166 -12.49 -3.68 9.99
N LYS A 167 -13.54 -3.24 10.71
CA LYS A 167 -13.94 -3.85 11.98
C LYS A 167 -14.31 -5.32 11.80
N ARG A 168 -15.06 -5.65 10.75
CA ARG A 168 -15.59 -6.99 10.48
C ARG A 168 -14.53 -7.95 9.98
N TYR A 169 -13.65 -7.50 9.10
CA TYR A 169 -12.81 -8.40 8.30
C TYR A 169 -11.33 -8.43 8.71
N ILE A 170 -10.81 -7.39 9.36
CA ILE A 170 -9.41 -7.39 9.81
C ILE A 170 -9.32 -8.05 11.20
N PRO A 171 -8.55 -9.14 11.35
CA PRO A 171 -8.40 -9.84 12.61
C PRO A 171 -7.56 -9.04 13.61
N GLN A 172 -7.70 -9.36 14.89
CA GLN A 172 -7.06 -8.62 15.98
C GLN A 172 -5.53 -8.61 15.90
N ASP A 173 -4.92 -9.76 15.56
CA ASP A 173 -3.46 -9.85 15.43
C ASP A 173 -2.92 -8.95 14.32
N MET A 174 -3.71 -8.70 13.28
CA MET A 174 -3.37 -7.75 12.21
C MET A 174 -3.56 -6.30 12.66
N LYS A 175 -4.66 -5.99 13.38
CA LYS A 175 -4.91 -4.64 13.94
C LYS A 175 -3.81 -4.16 14.88
N GLU A 176 -3.24 -5.07 15.67
CA GLU A 176 -2.22 -4.76 16.67
C GLU A 176 -0.80 -4.60 16.09
N ASN A 177 -0.57 -5.09 14.87
CA ASN A 177 0.79 -5.24 14.32
C ASN A 177 0.95 -4.62 12.92
N LEU A 178 -0.11 -4.09 12.32
CA LEU A 178 0.00 -3.23 11.14
C LEU A 178 0.81 -1.97 11.46
N ASN A 179 1.70 -1.58 10.56
CA ASN A 179 2.46 -0.34 10.71
C ASN A 179 1.64 0.89 10.31
N TYR A 180 0.83 0.75 9.24
CA TYR A 180 -0.01 1.84 8.75
C TYR A 180 -1.41 1.35 8.35
N VAL A 181 -2.40 2.18 8.66
CA VAL A 181 -3.75 2.12 8.06
C VAL A 181 -3.94 3.45 7.33
N LEU A 182 -4.10 3.38 6.01
CA LEU A 182 -4.18 4.53 5.12
C LEU A 182 -5.60 4.66 4.55
N VAL A 183 -5.95 5.88 4.13
CA VAL A 183 -7.24 6.18 3.53
C VAL A 183 -7.03 6.79 2.15
N SER A 184 -7.51 6.10 1.11
CA SER A 184 -7.68 6.62 -0.24
C SER A 184 -8.95 7.48 -0.27
N TYR A 185 -8.85 8.68 -0.83
CA TYR A 185 -9.96 9.63 -0.92
C TYR A 185 -9.82 10.49 -2.16
N TYR A 186 -10.89 10.58 -2.93
CA TYR A 186 -10.98 11.42 -4.11
C TYR A 186 -12.19 12.34 -3.96
N GLU A 187 -11.96 13.65 -4.08
CA GLU A 187 -13.00 14.66 -3.89
C GLU A 187 -14.12 14.54 -4.96
N ASP A 188 -13.73 14.21 -6.20
CA ASP A 188 -14.66 14.05 -7.33
C ASP A 188 -15.60 12.85 -7.14
N ASP A 189 -15.08 11.70 -6.68
CA ASP A 189 -15.91 10.53 -6.36
C ASP A 189 -16.90 10.81 -5.22
N ASN A 190 -16.64 11.86 -4.44
CA ASN A 190 -17.39 12.27 -3.27
C ASN A 190 -18.25 13.53 -3.48
N ASP A 191 -18.43 14.01 -4.72
CA ASP A 191 -19.19 15.24 -5.05
C ASP A 191 -18.74 16.47 -4.23
N GLY A 192 -17.45 16.58 -3.91
CA GLY A 192 -16.93 17.67 -3.07
C GLY A 192 -17.16 17.48 -1.57
N TYR A 193 -17.73 16.37 -1.12
CA TYR A 193 -17.93 16.09 0.30
C TYR A 193 -16.59 15.84 1.01
N GLN A 194 -16.24 16.70 1.96
CA GLN A 194 -15.05 16.55 2.81
C GLN A 194 -15.46 16.12 4.22
N PRO A 195 -15.06 14.93 4.70
CA PRO A 195 -15.37 14.49 6.05
C PRO A 195 -14.56 15.26 7.09
N ASN A 196 -14.97 15.15 8.36
CA ASN A 196 -14.09 15.53 9.46
C ASN A 196 -12.94 14.50 9.56
N TRP A 197 -11.83 14.77 8.87
CA TRP A 197 -10.67 13.88 8.83
C TRP A 197 -10.12 13.53 10.21
N GLN A 198 -10.15 14.46 11.15
CA GLN A 198 -9.70 14.20 12.52
C GLN A 198 -10.57 13.12 13.17
N GLU A 199 -11.90 13.23 13.07
CA GLU A 199 -12.81 12.21 13.59
C GLU A 199 -12.64 10.86 12.91
N ILE A 200 -12.43 10.83 11.59
CA ILE A 200 -12.18 9.59 10.84
C ILE A 200 -10.90 8.90 11.34
N PHE A 201 -9.78 9.63 11.46
CA PHE A 201 -8.52 9.04 11.92
C PHE A 201 -8.55 8.66 13.41
N GLU A 202 -9.22 9.43 14.26
CA GLU A 202 -9.49 9.04 15.65
C GLU A 202 -10.35 7.77 15.74
N GLY A 203 -11.28 7.58 14.81
CA GLY A 203 -12.06 6.34 14.68
C GLY A 203 -11.16 5.14 14.35
N LEU A 204 -10.31 5.27 13.32
CA LEU A 204 -9.40 4.21 12.88
C LEU A 204 -8.42 3.77 13.98
N THR A 205 -7.87 4.71 14.75
CA THR A 205 -6.97 4.42 15.88
C THR A 205 -7.66 3.69 17.03
N LYS A 206 -8.96 3.96 17.29
CA LYS A 206 -9.73 3.25 18.32
C LYS A 206 -9.92 1.76 17.99
N TYR A 207 -9.98 1.39 16.71
CA TYR A 207 -10.08 -0.02 16.30
C TYR A 207 -8.77 -0.80 16.42
N SER A 208 -7.62 -0.11 16.52
CA SER A 208 -6.33 -0.71 16.90
C SER A 208 -6.16 -0.87 18.41
N LEU A 209 -7.10 -0.33 19.21
CA LEU A 209 -6.97 -0.23 20.68
C LEU A 209 -8.18 -0.77 21.47
N THR A 210 -9.18 -1.39 20.83
CA THR A 210 -10.27 -2.02 21.60
C THR A 210 -9.76 -3.27 22.31
N GLN A 211 -9.57 -3.07 23.60
CA GLN A 211 -9.04 -3.96 24.63
C GLN A 211 -9.92 -5.19 24.87
N GLY A 212 -9.28 -6.25 25.36
CA GLY A 212 -9.94 -7.35 26.06
C GLY A 212 -10.52 -6.94 27.41
#